data_AF-D6X5M3-F1
#
_entry.id   AF-D6X5M3-F1
#
_cell.length_a   1.000
_cell.length_b   1.000
_cell.length_c   1.000
_cell.angle_alpha   90.00
_cell.angle_beta   90.00
_cell.angle_gamma   90.00
#
_symmetry.space_group_name_H-M   'P 1'
#
loop_
_entity.id
_entity.type
_entity.pdbx_description
1 polymer ?
#
loop_
_entity_poly.entity_id
_entity_poly.type
_entity_poly.pdbx_seq_one_letter_code
_entity_poly.pdbx_strand_id
1 'polypeptide(L)'
;MRIPVGRRDRTRYDGHEQFLRSRGPRGAVAVVTGALPVLAFPEPSLWWFAYLALVPWMLLLRTAPNARRPAFEGWLGGAGFMIAMHHWLLPSLHVFLLVLAALLGLLWAPWGVLVRLMLGGT
;
A
#
# COMPACT_ATOMS: atom_id res chain seq x y z
N MET A 1 -47.03 -12.41 -6.52
CA MET A 1 -46.46 -12.05 -5.21
C MET A 1 -44.93 -11.94 -5.37
N ARG A 2 -44.38 -10.72 -5.52
CA ARG A 2 -42.92 -10.50 -5.68
C ARG A 2 -42.33 -10.21 -4.30
N ILE A 3 -41.48 -11.11 -3.80
CA ILE A 3 -40.72 -10.90 -2.57
C ILE A 3 -39.62 -9.86 -2.87
N PRO A 4 -39.53 -8.73 -2.15
CA PRO A 4 -38.41 -7.81 -2.30
C PRO A 4 -37.18 -8.42 -1.62
N VAL A 5 -36.38 -9.15 -2.40
CA VAL A 5 -35.07 -9.64 -1.98
C VAL A 5 -34.03 -8.53 -2.24
N GLY A 6 -33.19 -8.22 -1.23
CA GLY A 6 -31.86 -7.66 -1.49
C GLY A 6 -31.61 -6.17 -1.25
N ARG A 7 -32.30 -5.50 -0.30
CA ARG A 7 -31.91 -4.12 0.09
C ARG A 7 -30.78 -4.07 1.13
N ARG A 8 -30.58 -5.13 1.90
CA ARG A 8 -29.60 -5.16 3.00
C ARG A 8 -28.16 -5.42 2.55
N ASP A 9 -27.98 -6.03 1.39
CA ASP A 9 -26.64 -6.39 0.91
C ASP A 9 -25.97 -5.23 0.17
N ARG A 10 -26.73 -4.45 -0.61
CA ARG A 10 -26.21 -3.27 -1.34
C ARG A 10 -25.49 -2.28 -0.43
N THR A 11 -26.10 -1.94 0.71
CA THR A 11 -25.53 -0.97 1.65
C THR A 11 -24.18 -1.39 2.23
N ARG A 12 -23.94 -2.71 2.38
CA ARG A 12 -22.67 -3.23 2.87
C ARG A 12 -21.60 -3.17 1.77
N TYR A 13 -21.92 -3.62 0.56
CA TYR A 13 -21.00 -3.57 -0.60
C TYR A 13 -20.62 -2.14 -0.99
N ASP A 14 -21.60 -1.23 -1.00
CA ASP A 14 -21.39 0.19 -1.32
C ASP A 14 -20.37 0.83 -0.36
N GLY A 15 -20.44 0.50 0.94
CA GLY A 15 -19.51 1.01 1.95
C GLY A 15 -18.06 0.53 1.75
N HIS A 16 -17.87 -0.73 1.34
CA HIS A 16 -16.53 -1.27 1.04
C HIS A 16 -15.93 -0.61 -0.21
N GLU A 17 -16.74 -0.45 -1.27
CA GLU A 17 -16.30 0.23 -2.49
C GLU A 17 -16.01 1.72 -2.24
N GLN A 18 -16.78 2.36 -1.36
CA GLN A 18 -16.60 3.77 -0.99
C GLN A 18 -15.37 3.97 -0.08
N PHE A 19 -15.11 3.03 0.85
CA PHE A 19 -13.87 2.98 1.65
C PHE A 19 -12.65 2.85 0.75
N LEU A 20 -12.70 1.94 -0.24
CA LEU A 20 -11.66 1.80 -1.25
C LEU A 20 -11.59 3.05 -2.17
N ARG A 21 -12.69 3.74 -2.47
CA ARG A 21 -12.64 4.97 -3.27
C ARG A 21 -11.99 6.14 -2.53
N SER A 22 -12.16 6.22 -1.20
CA SER A 22 -11.66 7.33 -0.39
C SER A 22 -10.11 7.35 -0.31
N ARG A 23 -9.53 8.55 -0.42
CA ARG A 23 -8.07 8.76 -0.53
C ARG A 23 -7.27 8.35 0.72
N GLY A 24 -7.85 8.54 1.90
CA GLY A 24 -7.18 8.32 3.20
C GLY A 24 -6.87 6.86 3.53
N PRO A 25 -7.88 5.97 3.60
CA PRO A 25 -7.64 4.58 4.02
C PRO A 25 -6.83 3.78 3.01
N ARG A 26 -6.94 4.05 1.70
CA ARG A 26 -6.03 3.44 0.71
C ARG A 26 -4.57 3.85 0.91
N GLY A 27 -4.31 5.10 1.28
CA GLY A 27 -2.98 5.57 1.62
C GLY A 27 -2.42 4.88 2.87
N ALA A 28 -3.24 4.73 3.91
CA ALA A 28 -2.86 4.00 5.12
C ALA A 28 -2.55 2.52 4.82
N VAL A 29 -3.39 1.87 3.99
CA VAL A 29 -3.13 0.49 3.53
C VAL A 29 -1.82 0.42 2.74
N ALA A 30 -1.52 1.38 1.87
CA ALA A 30 -0.25 1.40 1.13
C ALA A 30 0.95 1.49 2.09
N VAL A 31 0.89 2.38 3.10
CA VAL A 31 1.96 2.55 4.10
C VAL A 31 2.14 1.30 4.95
N VAL A 32 1.04 0.74 5.49
CA VAL A 32 1.09 -0.47 6.32
C VAL A 32 1.63 -1.64 5.51
N THR A 33 1.07 -1.88 4.32
CA THR A 33 1.47 -3.01 3.48
C THR A 33 2.90 -2.86 2.97
N GLY A 34 3.38 -1.62 2.76
CA GLY A 34 4.77 -1.32 2.42
C GLY A 34 5.72 -1.43 3.62
N ALA A 35 5.27 -1.25 4.86
CA ALA A 35 6.08 -1.42 6.07
C ALA A 35 6.24 -2.89 6.49
N LEU A 36 5.25 -3.74 6.25
CA LEU A 36 5.25 -5.17 6.62
C LEU A 36 6.46 -6.00 6.13
N PRO A 37 7.08 -5.74 4.95
CA PRO A 37 8.29 -6.43 4.50
C PRO A 37 9.49 -6.29 5.44
N VAL A 38 9.49 -5.31 6.37
CA VAL A 38 10.54 -5.17 7.40
C VAL A 38 10.70 -6.46 8.21
N LEU A 39 9.62 -7.22 8.43
CA LEU A 39 9.63 -8.45 9.22
C LEU A 39 10.40 -9.60 8.52
N ALA A 40 10.70 -9.46 7.23
CA ALA A 40 11.51 -10.42 6.50
C ALA A 40 13.02 -10.25 6.74
N PHE A 41 13.47 -9.19 7.44
CA PHE A 41 14.88 -8.83 7.64
C PHE A 41 15.21 -8.51 9.11
N PRO A 42 16.47 -8.66 9.56
CA PRO A 42 17.24 -9.89 9.71
C PRO A 42 16.83 -10.71 10.95
N GLU A 43 16.44 -10.08 12.05
CA GLU A 43 16.14 -10.78 13.33
C GLU A 43 14.81 -11.55 13.37
N PRO A 44 13.70 -11.08 12.75
CA PRO A 44 12.50 -11.89 12.67
C PRO A 44 12.65 -12.98 11.59
N SER A 45 13.43 -12.74 10.52
CA SER A 45 13.74 -13.70 9.44
C SER A 45 12.51 -14.37 8.80
N LEU A 46 11.32 -13.77 8.92
CA LEU A 46 10.04 -14.31 8.44
C LEU A 46 9.90 -14.09 6.93
N TRP A 47 10.81 -14.67 6.16
CA TRP A 47 10.87 -14.53 4.70
C TRP A 47 9.56 -14.91 4.00
N TRP A 48 8.80 -15.87 4.54
CA TRP A 48 7.48 -16.27 4.04
C TRP A 48 6.43 -15.15 4.16
N PHE A 49 6.59 -14.25 5.15
CA PHE A 49 5.67 -13.14 5.39
C PHE A 49 5.84 -12.05 4.32
N ALA A 50 6.99 -11.99 3.65
CA ALA A 50 7.20 -11.09 2.52
C ALA A 50 6.16 -11.31 1.43
N TYR A 51 5.77 -12.56 1.15
CA TYR A 51 4.72 -12.85 0.17
C TYR A 51 3.36 -12.29 0.61
N LEU A 52 2.99 -12.47 1.88
CA LEU A 52 1.74 -11.95 2.43
C LEU A 52 1.69 -10.42 2.49
N ALA A 53 2.83 -9.74 2.58
CA ALA A 53 2.91 -8.29 2.47
C ALA A 53 2.88 -7.84 1.00
N LEU A 54 3.66 -8.47 0.12
CA LEU A 54 3.83 -7.99 -1.25
C LEU A 54 2.58 -8.20 -2.11
N VAL A 55 1.88 -9.33 -1.95
CA VAL A 55 0.69 -9.66 -2.74
C VAL A 55 -0.43 -8.63 -2.58
N PRO A 56 -0.88 -8.27 -1.36
CA PRO A 56 -1.90 -7.23 -1.21
C PRO A 56 -1.43 -5.86 -1.69
N TRP A 57 -0.14 -5.53 -1.59
CA TRP A 57 0.40 -4.28 -2.12
C TRP A 57 0.31 -4.22 -3.66
N MET A 58 0.67 -5.33 -4.33
CA MET A 58 0.54 -5.47 -5.78
C MET A 58 -0.92 -5.41 -6.22
N LEU A 59 -1.83 -6.05 -5.49
CA LEU A 59 -3.27 -5.99 -5.77
C LEU A 59 -3.84 -4.58 -5.60
N LEU A 60 -3.40 -3.84 -4.57
CA LEU A 60 -3.78 -2.44 -4.37
C LEU A 60 -3.40 -1.60 -5.60
N LEU A 61 -2.15 -1.71 -6.03
CA LEU A 61 -1.61 -0.95 -7.16
C LEU A 61 -2.23 -1.32 -8.50
N ARG A 62 -2.59 -2.59 -8.69
CA ARG A 62 -3.37 -3.07 -9.84
C ARG A 62 -4.75 -2.39 -9.93
N THR A 63 -5.45 -2.23 -8.80
CA THR A 63 -6.81 -1.65 -8.78
C THR A 63 -6.85 -0.12 -8.87
N ALA A 64 -5.72 0.53 -9.16
CA ALA A 64 -5.64 1.98 -9.24
C ALA A 64 -6.36 2.51 -10.52
N PRO A 65 -7.45 3.30 -10.37
CA PRO A 65 -8.26 3.78 -11.50
C PRO A 65 -7.57 4.84 -12.39
N ASN A 66 -6.42 5.37 -12.00
CA ASN A 66 -5.71 6.40 -12.78
C ASN A 66 -4.20 6.13 -12.80
N ALA A 67 -3.49 6.64 -13.81
CA ALA A 67 -2.06 6.37 -14.02
C ALA A 67 -1.13 7.02 -12.98
N ARG A 68 -1.56 8.09 -12.29
CA ARG A 68 -0.75 8.79 -11.28
C ARG A 68 -0.83 8.15 -9.89
N ARG A 69 -1.92 7.45 -9.61
CA ARG A 69 -2.22 6.81 -8.34
C ARG A 69 -1.34 5.60 -8.00
N PRO A 70 -0.96 4.70 -8.92
CA PRO A 70 0.00 3.66 -8.59
C PRO A 70 1.37 4.23 -8.25
N ALA A 71 1.79 5.35 -8.86
CA ALA A 71 3.03 6.04 -8.52
C ALA A 71 2.99 6.57 -7.08
N PHE A 72 1.87 7.19 -6.68
CA PHE A 72 1.68 7.71 -5.33
C PHE A 72 1.53 6.61 -4.26
N GLU A 73 0.80 5.54 -4.56
CA GLU A 73 0.63 4.40 -3.65
C GLU A 73 1.94 3.58 -3.53
N GLY A 74 2.73 3.49 -4.61
CA GLY A 74 4.07 2.92 -4.59
C GLY A 74 5.04 3.77 -3.77
N TRP A 75 4.97 5.10 -3.95
CA TRP A 75 5.72 6.07 -3.14
C TRP A 75 5.43 5.95 -1.64
N LEU A 76 4.15 5.94 -1.26
CA LEU A 76 3.73 5.79 0.13
C LEU A 76 4.17 4.45 0.75
N GLY A 77 4.06 3.35 -0.01
CA GLY A 77 4.52 2.05 0.45
C GLY A 77 6.05 2.00 0.63
N GLY A 78 6.80 2.57 -0.31
CA GLY A 78 8.26 2.72 -0.20
C GLY A 78 8.68 3.60 0.99
N ALA A 79 7.96 4.70 1.24
CA ALA A 79 8.21 5.54 2.42
C ALA A 79 7.93 4.80 3.72
N GLY A 80 6.83 4.03 3.80
CA GLY A 80 6.51 3.18 4.94
C GLY A 80 7.59 2.12 5.20
N PHE A 81 8.06 1.46 4.13
CA PHE A 81 9.19 0.52 4.20
C PHE A 81 10.46 1.18 4.75
N MET A 82 10.82 2.35 4.22
CA MET A 82 12.04 3.06 4.63
C MET A 82 11.98 3.51 6.08
N ILE A 83 10.83 3.98 6.56
CA ILE A 83 10.62 4.31 7.99
C ILE A 83 10.76 3.05 8.84
N ALA A 84 10.08 1.96 8.47
CA ALA A 84 10.13 0.72 9.23
C ALA A 84 11.55 0.13 9.31
N MET A 85 12.28 0.13 8.18
CA MET A 85 13.67 -0.30 8.14
C MET A 85 14.58 0.64 8.93
N HIS A 86 14.39 1.96 8.88
CA HIS A 86 15.33 2.91 9.48
C HIS A 86 14.83 3.51 10.81
N HIS A 87 13.82 2.90 11.44
CA HIS A 87 13.23 3.43 12.68
C HIS A 87 14.26 3.47 13.83
N TRP A 88 15.32 2.68 13.79
CA TRP A 88 16.40 2.75 14.77
C TRP A 88 17.22 4.06 14.66
N LEU A 89 17.19 4.76 13.52
CA LEU A 89 17.83 6.07 13.35
C LEU A 89 16.97 7.23 13.88
N LEU A 90 15.74 6.97 14.34
CA LEU A 90 14.86 8.02 14.86
C LEU A 90 15.54 8.91 15.93
N PRO A 91 16.32 8.37 16.91
CA PRO A 91 16.99 9.17 17.92
C PRO A 91 18.07 10.11 17.37
N SER A 92 18.58 9.85 16.17
CA SER A 92 19.66 10.62 15.56
C SER A 92 19.16 11.54 14.44
N LEU A 93 18.36 11.00 13.52
CA LEU A 93 17.86 11.74 12.35
C LEU A 93 16.55 12.50 12.62
N HIS A 94 15.72 12.09 13.59
CA HIS A 94 14.42 12.68 13.88
C HIS A 94 13.62 13.03 12.61
N VAL A 95 13.40 14.32 12.34
CA VAL A 95 12.65 14.83 11.19
C VAL A 95 13.33 14.51 9.86
N PHE A 96 14.66 14.43 9.83
CA PHE A 96 15.38 14.03 8.62
C PHE A 96 15.05 12.60 8.19
N LEU A 97 14.60 11.73 9.11
CA LEU A 97 14.16 10.39 8.75
C LEU A 97 12.93 10.45 7.84
N LEU A 98 12.00 11.37 8.10
CA LEU A 98 10.80 11.55 7.28
C LEU A 98 11.17 12.06 5.89
N VAL A 99 12.12 13.00 5.82
CA VAL A 99 12.64 13.52 4.55
C VAL A 99 13.34 12.41 3.76
N LEU A 100 14.22 11.65 4.42
CA LEU A 100 14.92 10.53 3.82
C LEU A 100 13.93 9.47 3.32
N ALA A 101 12.95 9.08 4.13
CA ALA A 101 11.92 8.13 3.75
C ALA A 101 11.05 8.62 2.59
N ALA A 102 10.71 9.91 2.55
CA ALA A 102 9.98 10.49 1.44
C ALA A 102 10.81 10.47 0.14
N LEU A 103 12.10 10.82 0.21
CA LEU A 103 13.01 10.84 -0.94
C LEU A 103 13.32 9.43 -1.45
N LEU A 104 13.70 8.51 -0.58
CA LEU A 104 13.97 7.11 -0.95
C LEU A 104 12.68 6.40 -1.36
N GLY A 105 11.57 6.68 -0.68
CA GLY A 105 10.26 6.22 -1.10
C GLY A 105 9.92 6.69 -2.50
N LEU A 106 10.36 7.89 -2.93
CA LEU A 106 10.06 8.44 -4.27
C LEU A 106 10.64 7.57 -5.38
N LEU A 107 11.77 6.92 -5.11
CA LEU A 107 12.36 5.93 -6.01
C LEU A 107 11.42 4.73 -6.25
N TRP A 108 10.48 4.47 -5.34
CA TRP A 108 9.50 3.39 -5.44
C TRP A 108 8.23 3.77 -6.22
N ALA A 109 8.07 5.04 -6.60
CA ALA A 109 6.97 5.49 -7.46
C ALA A 109 6.96 4.80 -8.85
N PRO A 110 8.08 4.71 -9.61
CA PRO A 110 8.10 4.02 -10.90
C PRO A 110 7.81 2.52 -10.79
N TRP A 111 8.19 1.87 -9.68
CA TRP A 111 7.80 0.49 -9.40
C TRP A 111 6.27 0.35 -9.40
N GLY A 112 5.57 1.28 -8.74
CA GLY A 112 4.10 1.24 -8.63
C GLY A 112 3.44 1.26 -10.01
N VAL A 113 3.95 2.13 -10.87
CA VAL A 113 3.53 2.22 -12.26
C VAL A 113 3.83 0.92 -13.01
N LEU A 114 5.03 0.37 -12.87
CA LEU A 114 5.45 -0.87 -13.54
C LEU A 114 4.53 -2.05 -13.18
N VAL A 115 4.18 -2.20 -11.91
CA VAL A 115 3.28 -3.28 -11.46
C VAL A 115 1.86 -3.09 -11.97
N ARG A 116 1.34 -1.87 -12.02
CA ARG A 116 0.06 -1.62 -12.68
C ARG A 116 0.12 -1.96 -14.17
N LEU A 117 1.22 -1.66 -14.86
CA LEU A 117 1.38 -1.97 -16.28
C LEU A 117 1.48 -3.48 -16.53
N MET A 118 2.24 -4.21 -15.70
CA MET A 118 2.45 -5.64 -15.87
C MET A 118 1.27 -6.50 -15.42
N LEU A 119 0.55 -6.11 -14.36
CA LEU A 119 -0.61 -6.87 -13.84
C LEU A 119 -1.97 -6.28 -14.22
N GLY A 120 -1.99 -5.11 -14.86
CA GLY A 120 -3.21 -4.44 -15.28
C GLY A 120 -3.89 -5.13 -16.46
N GLY A 121 -3.12 -5.82 -17.32
CA GLY A 121 -3.61 -6.32 -18.61
C GLY A 121 -3.98 -5.18 -19.56
N THR A 122 -3.90 -5.44 -20.86
CA THR A 122 -4.44 -4.55 -21.91
C THR A 122 -5.95 -4.54 -21.90
#